data_AF-A0A662BH46-F1
#
_entry.id   AF-A0A662BH46-F1
#
_cell.length_a   1.000
_cell.length_b   1.000
_cell.length_c   1.000
_cell.angle_alpha   90.00
_cell.angle_beta   90.00
_cell.angle_gamma   90.00
#
_symmetry.space_group_name_H-M   'P 1'
#
loop_
_entity.id
_entity.type
_entity.pdbx_description
1 polymer ?
#
loop_
_entity_poly.entity_id
_entity_poly.type
_entity_poly.pdbx_seq_one_letter_code
_entity_poly.pdbx_strand_id
1 'polypeptide(L)'
;MFFSKSQLKAQIIINEILASNTTTNLDSYSKNFLDWIELANNSNKRISIGGWYLTDKLKKPTKWKIPAYVSIEARGYKLFWADNKNISNHTNFKLNAEGESIYLFNKDSVLVDSVLFPPQVSDISYGRISETNYQWQYFHKPTPNKPNPITGVEKLELAGEPLFSENAGFYKKSFNLELSTNLSHSKIYFTVDGSIPTESSTEYSEPINIEETKVLRARVYAENILPGKVVTKSYFINE
;
A
#
# COMPACT_ATOMS: atom_id res chain seq x y z
N MET A 1 0.01 -39.05 21.13
CA MET A 1 1.01 -37.98 21.34
C MET A 1 1.17 -37.25 20.00
N PHE A 2 0.46 -36.15 19.80
CA PHE A 2 0.54 -35.38 18.55
C PHE A 2 1.69 -34.38 18.66
N PHE A 3 2.79 -34.64 17.97
CA PHE A 3 3.83 -33.64 17.78
C PHE A 3 3.34 -32.65 16.72
N SER A 4 2.83 -31.51 17.18
CA SER A 4 2.74 -30.32 16.34
C SER A 4 4.15 -29.97 15.91
N LYS A 5 4.49 -30.16 14.63
CA LYS A 5 5.69 -29.57 14.02
C LYS A 5 5.57 -28.06 14.19
N SER A 6 6.25 -27.48 15.17
CA SER A 6 6.46 -26.04 15.20
C SER A 6 7.31 -25.71 13.99
N GLN A 7 6.68 -25.12 12.97
CA GLN A 7 7.42 -24.56 11.85
C GLN A 7 8.28 -23.44 12.43
N LEU A 8 9.61 -23.64 12.44
CA LEU A 8 10.56 -22.60 12.82
C LEU A 8 10.38 -21.43 11.85
N LYS A 9 9.67 -20.40 12.29
CA LYS A 9 9.49 -19.16 11.54
C LYS A 9 10.75 -18.31 11.68
N ALA A 10 11.21 -17.72 10.58
CA ALA A 10 12.30 -16.75 10.62
C ALA A 10 11.95 -15.62 11.60
N GLN A 11 12.92 -15.22 12.42
CA GLN A 11 12.71 -14.17 13.41
C GLN A 11 12.55 -12.79 12.75
N ILE A 12 13.30 -12.55 11.68
CA ILE A 12 13.14 -11.39 10.80
C ILE A 12 12.48 -11.86 9.51
N ILE A 13 11.41 -11.18 9.11
CA ILE A 13 10.65 -11.47 7.89
C ILE A 13 10.50 -10.21 7.04
N ILE A 14 10.27 -10.40 5.75
CA ILE A 14 9.72 -9.37 4.87
C ILE A 14 8.23 -9.27 5.17
N ASN A 15 7.79 -8.10 5.65
CA ASN A 15 6.46 -7.91 6.26
C ASN A 15 5.44 -7.29 5.30
N GLU A 16 5.83 -6.20 4.65
CA GLU A 16 4.94 -5.41 3.78
C GLU A 16 5.78 -4.70 2.72
N ILE A 17 5.22 -4.55 1.52
CA ILE A 17 5.88 -3.97 0.35
C ILE A 17 4.91 -3.05 -0.35
N LEU A 18 5.38 -1.85 -0.71
CA LEU A 18 4.67 -0.96 -1.62
C LEU A 18 5.61 -0.59 -2.77
N ALA A 19 5.28 -1.08 -3.97
CA ALA A 19 6.07 -0.90 -5.20
C ALA A 19 5.55 0.25 -6.09
N SER A 20 4.50 0.94 -5.64
CA SER A 20 4.02 2.18 -6.25
C SER A 20 3.37 3.03 -5.16
N ASN A 21 4.09 4.03 -4.68
CA ASN A 21 3.63 4.93 -3.63
C ASN A 21 3.44 6.32 -4.21
N THR A 22 2.22 6.85 -4.13
CA THR A 22 1.90 8.18 -4.68
C THR A 22 1.36 9.14 -3.66
N THR A 23 0.78 8.64 -2.55
CA THR A 23 0.14 9.49 -1.54
C THR A 23 0.26 8.98 -0.09
N THR A 24 0.63 7.72 0.13
CA THR A 24 0.44 7.07 1.45
C THR A 24 1.60 7.22 2.43
N ASN A 25 2.85 7.12 1.96
CA ASN A 25 4.01 7.16 2.85
C ASN A 25 5.10 8.09 2.30
N LEU A 26 5.21 9.29 2.87
CA LEU A 26 6.17 10.29 2.43
C LEU A 26 7.53 10.05 3.10
N ASP A 27 8.59 9.94 2.30
CA ASP A 27 9.94 10.03 2.85
C ASP A 27 10.19 11.43 3.38
N SER A 28 10.31 11.55 4.71
CA SER A 28 10.46 12.83 5.39
C SER A 28 11.76 13.55 5.03
N TYR A 29 12.78 12.82 4.57
CA TYR A 29 14.04 13.39 4.12
C TYR A 29 13.94 13.94 2.71
N SER A 30 13.60 13.10 1.72
CA SER A 30 13.56 13.54 0.32
C SER A 30 12.27 14.23 -0.10
N LYS A 31 11.23 14.24 0.74
CA LYS A 31 9.90 14.79 0.45
C LYS A 31 9.24 14.16 -0.78
N ASN A 32 9.50 12.88 -1.02
CA ASN A 32 8.92 12.11 -2.12
C ASN A 32 8.16 10.90 -1.60
N PHE A 33 7.13 10.49 -2.33
CA PHE A 33 6.51 9.19 -2.19
C PHE A 33 7.38 8.17 -2.93
N LEU A 34 7.90 7.20 -2.19
CA LEU A 34 8.89 6.24 -2.69
C LEU A 34 8.41 4.82 -2.41
N ASP A 35 8.84 3.89 -3.25
CA ASP A 35 8.66 2.47 -3.00
C ASP A 35 9.38 2.08 -1.72
N TRP A 36 8.87 1.07 -1.02
CA TRP A 36 9.49 0.63 0.21
C TRP A 36 9.26 -0.85 0.48
N ILE A 37 10.21 -1.39 1.26
CA ILE A 37 10.20 -2.74 1.79
C ILE A 37 10.27 -2.62 3.30
N GLU A 38 9.35 -3.27 4.00
CA GLU A 38 9.38 -3.35 5.46
C GLU A 38 9.80 -4.73 5.94
N LEU A 39 10.70 -4.76 6.92
CA LEU A 39 11.02 -5.95 7.68
C LEU A 39 10.38 -5.89 9.06
N ALA A 40 9.93 -7.04 9.58
CA ALA A 40 9.40 -7.17 10.93
C ALA A 40 10.23 -8.14 11.77
N ASN A 41 10.37 -7.85 13.06
CA ASN A 41 10.97 -8.74 14.05
C ASN A 41 9.88 -9.45 14.85
N ASN A 42 9.65 -10.72 14.54
CA ASN A 42 8.68 -11.58 15.21
C ASN A 42 9.16 -12.13 16.57
N SER A 43 10.39 -11.82 16.99
CA SER A 43 10.91 -12.25 18.27
C SER A 43 10.57 -11.28 19.41
N ASN A 44 10.75 -11.74 20.65
CA ASN A 44 10.60 -10.93 21.86
C ASN A 44 11.91 -10.24 22.28
N LYS A 45 12.91 -10.17 21.40
CA LYS A 45 14.21 -9.52 21.67
C LYS A 45 14.59 -8.60 20.52
N ARG A 46 15.37 -7.58 20.82
CA ARG A 46 16.03 -6.76 19.79
C ARG A 46 16.95 -7.64 18.94
N ILE A 47 16.89 -7.49 17.62
CA ILE A 47 17.77 -8.18 16.67
C ILE A 47 18.56 -7.15 15.87
N SER A 48 19.89 -7.29 15.87
CA SER A 48 20.75 -6.53 14.96
C SER A 48 20.74 -7.19 13.59
N ILE A 49 20.39 -6.41 12.57
CA ILE A 49 20.39 -6.83 11.15
C ILE A 49 21.42 -6.05 10.33
N GLY A 50 22.27 -5.27 10.99
CA GLY A 50 23.36 -4.58 10.34
C GLY A 50 24.28 -5.55 9.61
N GLY A 51 24.60 -5.25 8.36
CA GLY A 51 25.42 -6.10 7.50
C GLY A 51 24.69 -7.28 6.85
N TRP A 52 23.39 -7.44 7.06
CA TRP A 52 22.53 -8.32 6.25
C TRP A 52 22.32 -7.72 4.85
N TYR A 53 21.62 -8.44 3.96
CA TYR A 53 21.44 -8.00 2.58
C TYR A 53 19.98 -8.09 2.12
N LEU A 54 19.55 -7.07 1.37
CA LEU A 54 18.35 -7.13 0.54
C LEU A 54 18.73 -7.19 -0.94
N THR A 55 17.94 -7.92 -1.71
CA THR A 55 18.10 -8.00 -3.16
C THR A 55 16.77 -8.31 -3.83
N ASP A 56 16.58 -7.74 -5.02
CA ASP A 56 15.54 -8.04 -6.01
C ASP A 56 16.01 -9.08 -7.05
N LYS A 57 17.20 -9.68 -6.85
CA LYS A 57 17.83 -10.63 -7.78
C LYS A 57 18.47 -11.78 -7.00
N LEU A 58 17.86 -12.97 -7.06
CA LEU A 58 18.35 -14.17 -6.37
C LEU A 58 19.83 -14.49 -6.69
N LYS A 59 20.25 -14.25 -7.94
CA LYS A 59 21.63 -14.46 -8.40
C LYS A 59 22.62 -13.39 -7.93
N LYS A 60 22.18 -12.38 -7.17
CA LYS A 60 23.00 -11.33 -6.55
C LYS A 60 22.62 -11.20 -5.06
N PRO A 61 22.94 -12.20 -4.21
CA PRO A 61 22.47 -12.25 -2.81
C PRO A 61 22.95 -11.06 -1.96
N THR A 62 24.09 -10.47 -2.30
CA THR A 62 24.70 -9.35 -1.58
C THR A 62 24.49 -7.99 -2.30
N LYS A 63 23.40 -7.83 -3.06
CA LYS A 63 23.18 -6.64 -3.91
C LYS A 63 23.15 -5.34 -3.11
N TRP A 64 22.35 -5.26 -2.04
CA TRP A 64 22.34 -4.13 -1.13
C TRP A 64 22.63 -4.58 0.29
N LYS A 65 23.62 -3.97 0.95
CA LYS A 65 23.99 -4.27 2.33
C LYS A 65 23.30 -3.31 3.28
N ILE A 66 22.57 -3.83 4.26
CA ILE A 66 21.93 -3.05 5.31
C ILE A 66 23.02 -2.37 6.16
N PRO A 67 22.91 -1.06 6.48
CA PRO A 67 23.91 -0.36 7.28
C PRO A 67 24.18 -1.02 8.63
N ALA A 68 25.44 -1.03 9.05
CA ALA A 68 25.91 -1.80 10.21
C ALA A 68 25.21 -1.46 11.54
N TYR A 69 24.67 -0.24 11.68
CA TYR A 69 23.99 0.22 12.90
C TYR A 69 22.52 -0.21 12.98
N VAL A 70 21.96 -0.83 11.94
CA VAL A 70 20.52 -1.13 11.91
C VAL A 70 20.18 -2.32 12.81
N SER A 71 19.21 -2.09 13.68
CA SER A 71 18.56 -3.12 14.49
C SER A 71 17.06 -2.90 14.47
N ILE A 72 16.32 -3.96 14.80
CA ILE A 72 14.87 -3.94 14.95
C ILE A 72 14.55 -4.36 16.39
N GLU A 73 13.81 -3.52 17.11
CA GLU A 73 13.35 -3.84 18.48
C GLU A 73 12.47 -5.09 18.50
N ALA A 74 12.27 -5.66 19.68
CA ALA A 74 11.32 -6.76 19.88
C ALA A 74 9.94 -6.35 19.33
N ARG A 75 9.32 -7.18 18.48
CA ARG A 75 8.04 -6.87 17.83
C ARG A 75 8.03 -5.58 16.99
N GLY A 76 9.22 -5.07 16.65
CA GLY A 76 9.39 -3.84 15.88
C GLY A 76 9.42 -4.07 14.38
N TYR A 77 9.42 -2.95 13.65
CA TYR A 77 9.44 -2.89 12.19
C TYR A 77 10.61 -2.02 11.72
N LYS A 78 11.08 -2.25 10.50
CA LYS A 78 12.07 -1.41 9.85
C LYS A 78 11.79 -1.25 8.37
N LEU A 79 11.51 -0.02 7.97
CA LEU A 79 11.28 0.36 6.59
C LEU A 79 12.57 0.76 5.87
N PHE A 80 12.72 0.28 4.64
CA PHE A 80 13.77 0.64 3.69
C PHE A 80 13.16 1.19 2.41
N TRP A 81 13.62 2.36 1.98
CA TRP A 81 13.17 2.99 0.73
C TRP A 81 13.85 2.32 -0.46
N ALA A 82 13.09 1.85 -1.43
CA ALA A 82 13.60 1.23 -2.65
C ALA A 82 13.60 2.26 -3.79
N ASP A 83 14.58 3.16 -3.77
CA ASP A 83 14.63 4.31 -4.68
C ASP A 83 15.96 4.46 -5.47
N ASN A 84 16.85 3.47 -5.38
CA ASN A 84 18.16 3.45 -6.03
C ASN A 84 19.16 4.55 -5.58
N LYS A 85 18.95 5.19 -4.42
CA LYS A 85 19.88 6.20 -3.91
C LYS A 85 21.11 5.64 -3.18
N ASN A 86 21.02 4.42 -2.65
CA ASN A 86 22.10 3.76 -1.92
C ASN A 86 22.71 4.58 -0.76
N ILE A 87 21.86 5.17 0.08
CA ILE A 87 22.28 6.02 1.21
C ILE A 87 21.41 5.73 2.43
N SER A 88 22.03 5.53 3.61
CA SER A 88 21.29 5.24 4.85
C SER A 88 20.32 4.06 4.67
N ASN A 89 19.01 4.25 4.85
CA ASN A 89 17.96 3.25 4.66
C ASN A 89 17.38 3.21 3.23
N HIS A 90 18.03 3.87 2.26
CA HIS A 90 17.68 3.81 0.84
C HIS A 90 18.50 2.74 0.13
N THR A 91 17.83 1.82 -0.56
CA THR A 91 18.48 0.72 -1.28
C THR A 91 19.16 1.22 -2.56
N ASN A 92 19.99 0.36 -3.17
CA ASN A 92 20.58 0.58 -4.49
C ASN A 92 19.76 -0.05 -5.63
N PHE A 93 18.45 -0.17 -5.43
CA PHE A 93 17.51 -0.65 -6.42
C PHE A 93 16.13 -0.01 -6.23
N LYS A 94 15.26 -0.18 -7.21
CA LYS A 94 13.83 0.18 -7.14
C LYS A 94 12.98 -1.06 -7.30
N LEU A 95 11.71 -0.95 -6.96
CA LEU A 95 10.75 -2.03 -7.19
C LEU A 95 10.06 -1.87 -8.56
N ASN A 96 9.69 -2.99 -9.17
CA ASN A 96 8.80 -3.02 -10.32
C ASN A 96 7.35 -3.26 -9.86
N ALA A 97 6.47 -2.30 -10.13
CA ALA A 97 5.05 -2.41 -9.81
C ALA A 97 4.32 -3.54 -10.57
N GLU A 98 4.90 -4.07 -11.66
CA GLU A 98 4.37 -5.26 -12.35
C GLU A 98 4.61 -6.58 -11.56
N GLY A 99 5.34 -6.51 -10.45
CA GLY A 99 5.66 -7.65 -9.60
C GLY A 99 7.09 -8.15 -9.81
N GLU A 100 7.74 -8.53 -8.71
CA GLU A 100 9.05 -9.20 -8.73
C GLU A 100 9.32 -9.90 -7.40
N SER A 101 10.52 -10.51 -7.28
CA SER A 101 10.93 -11.16 -6.04
C SER A 101 11.86 -10.29 -5.21
N ILE A 102 11.66 -10.28 -3.89
CA ILE A 102 12.56 -9.70 -2.90
C ILE A 102 13.09 -10.83 -2.02
N TYR A 103 14.38 -10.79 -1.71
CA TYR A 103 15.06 -11.75 -0.87
C TYR A 103 15.81 -11.03 0.25
N LEU A 104 15.74 -11.60 1.45
CA LEU A 104 16.49 -11.20 2.62
C LEU A 104 17.54 -12.26 2.93
N PHE A 105 18.81 -11.86 2.94
CA PHE A 105 19.92 -12.72 3.35
C PHE A 105 20.54 -12.19 4.65
N ASN A 106 20.98 -13.09 5.53
CA ASN A 106 21.72 -12.69 6.72
C ASN A 106 23.17 -12.26 6.37
N LYS A 107 23.94 -11.83 7.38
CA LYS A 107 25.34 -11.41 7.22
C LYS A 107 26.26 -12.47 6.58
N ASP A 108 25.91 -13.75 6.73
CA ASP A 108 26.66 -14.90 6.22
C ASP A 108 26.13 -15.34 4.84
N SER A 109 25.29 -14.53 4.20
CA SER A 109 24.66 -14.77 2.90
C SER A 109 23.74 -16.01 2.87
N VAL A 110 23.18 -16.41 4.01
CA VAL A 110 22.15 -17.45 4.08
C VAL A 110 20.78 -16.79 3.89
N LEU A 111 19.95 -17.38 3.02
CA LEU A 111 18.59 -16.91 2.77
C LEU A 111 17.76 -17.02 4.06
N VAL A 112 17.16 -15.90 4.48
CA VAL A 112 16.32 -15.81 5.68
C VAL A 112 14.85 -15.82 5.30
N ASP A 113 14.47 -15.02 4.31
CA ASP A 113 13.09 -14.89 3.84
C ASP A 113 13.05 -14.42 2.38
N SER A 114 11.93 -14.66 1.72
CA SER A 114 11.70 -14.20 0.35
C SER A 114 10.22 -14.06 0.05
N VAL A 115 9.90 -13.20 -0.90
CA VAL A 115 8.55 -13.05 -1.45
C VAL A 115 8.63 -12.78 -2.93
N LEU A 116 7.77 -13.42 -3.71
CA LEU A 116 7.40 -12.99 -5.06
C LEU A 116 6.10 -12.21 -4.92
N PHE A 117 6.15 -10.88 -5.03
CA PHE A 117 4.94 -10.08 -4.96
C PHE A 117 4.32 -9.94 -6.37
N PRO A 118 2.99 -10.05 -6.48
CA PRO A 118 2.26 -9.86 -7.74
C PRO A 118 2.23 -8.38 -8.16
N PRO A 119 1.65 -8.04 -9.33
CA PRO A 119 1.43 -6.65 -9.70
C PRO A 119 0.76 -5.84 -8.58
N GLN A 120 1.11 -4.57 -8.47
CA GLN A 120 0.54 -3.60 -7.54
C GLN A 120 -0.02 -2.39 -8.30
N VAL A 121 -1.09 -1.82 -7.74
CA VAL A 121 -1.56 -0.48 -8.12
C VAL A 121 -1.12 0.51 -7.07
N SER A 122 -1.04 1.79 -7.44
CA SER A 122 -0.56 2.84 -6.55
C SER A 122 -1.30 2.86 -5.22
N ASP A 123 -0.53 3.03 -4.14
CA ASP A 123 -1.00 3.16 -2.77
C ASP A 123 -1.73 1.92 -2.19
N ILE A 124 -1.62 0.76 -2.85
CA ILE A 124 -2.06 -0.53 -2.34
C ILE A 124 -0.83 -1.41 -2.11
N SER A 125 -0.51 -1.66 -0.84
CA SER A 125 0.63 -2.50 -0.47
C SER A 125 0.26 -3.98 -0.54
N TYR A 126 1.29 -4.82 -0.52
CA TYR A 126 1.19 -6.25 -0.38
C TYR A 126 1.91 -6.66 0.90
N GLY A 127 1.25 -7.36 1.81
CA GLY A 127 1.82 -7.68 3.12
C GLY A 127 1.28 -8.95 3.74
N ARG A 128 1.95 -9.43 4.77
CA ARG A 128 1.60 -10.67 5.49
C ARG A 128 0.55 -10.42 6.57
N ILE A 129 -0.35 -11.37 6.76
CA ILE A 129 -1.31 -11.38 7.88
C ILE A 129 -0.86 -12.40 8.92
N SER A 130 -0.62 -11.96 10.15
CA SER A 130 0.00 -12.81 11.18
C SER A 130 -0.91 -13.97 11.62
N GLU A 131 -2.22 -13.74 11.59
CA GLU A 131 -3.32 -14.61 12.00
C GLU A 131 -3.54 -15.77 11.02
N THR A 132 -3.24 -15.56 9.73
CA THR A 132 -3.42 -16.56 8.66
C THR A 132 -2.13 -17.30 8.33
N ASN A 133 -1.28 -17.51 9.35
CA ASN A 133 0.05 -18.10 9.17
C ASN A 133 0.94 -17.32 8.18
N TYR A 134 0.84 -15.98 8.20
CA TYR A 134 1.62 -15.07 7.34
C TYR A 134 1.33 -15.24 5.85
N GLN A 135 0.07 -15.53 5.47
CA GLN A 135 -0.35 -15.42 4.08
C GLN A 135 -0.27 -13.97 3.61
N TRP A 136 0.10 -13.80 2.34
CA TRP A 136 0.22 -12.48 1.72
C TRP A 136 -1.11 -12.03 1.11
N GLN A 137 -1.48 -10.78 1.37
CA GLN A 137 -2.68 -10.14 0.83
C GLN A 137 -2.41 -8.68 0.48
N TYR A 138 -3.29 -8.09 -0.31
CA TYR A 138 -3.30 -6.67 -0.63
C TYR A 138 -3.94 -5.85 0.49
N PHE A 139 -3.33 -4.70 0.81
CA PHE A 139 -3.87 -3.73 1.75
C PHE A 139 -4.04 -2.37 1.08
N HIS A 140 -5.28 -1.88 1.02
CA HIS A 140 -5.58 -0.55 0.49
C HIS A 140 -5.31 0.59 1.51
N LYS A 141 -4.89 0.23 2.72
CA LYS A 141 -4.40 1.11 3.78
C LYS A 141 -3.04 0.58 4.22
N PRO A 142 -1.93 0.97 3.56
CA PRO A 142 -0.60 0.51 3.94
C PRO A 142 -0.23 0.88 5.37
N THR A 143 0.61 0.08 6.03
CA THR A 143 0.91 0.18 7.46
C THR A 143 2.39 0.41 7.80
N PRO A 144 3.06 1.42 7.21
CA PRO A 144 4.49 1.64 7.45
C PRO A 144 4.79 1.86 8.95
N ASN A 145 5.73 1.08 9.45
CA ASN A 145 6.20 1.00 10.83
C ASN A 145 5.13 0.59 11.86
N LYS A 146 4.05 -0.07 11.41
CA LYS A 146 2.93 -0.51 12.24
C LYS A 146 2.55 -1.96 11.93
N PRO A 147 1.79 -2.64 12.81
CA PRO A 147 1.25 -3.96 12.48
C PRO A 147 0.35 -3.91 11.24
N ASN A 148 0.51 -4.91 10.37
CA ASN A 148 -0.38 -5.12 9.24
C ASN A 148 -1.81 -5.39 9.72
N PRO A 149 -2.84 -5.07 8.90
CA PRO A 149 -4.22 -5.47 9.18
C PRO A 149 -4.37 -6.99 9.33
N ILE A 150 -5.36 -7.41 10.12
CA ILE A 150 -5.70 -8.83 10.29
C ILE A 150 -6.55 -9.39 9.12
N THR A 151 -6.94 -8.53 8.19
CA THR A 151 -7.68 -8.85 6.96
C THR A 151 -7.15 -8.03 5.79
N GLY A 152 -7.19 -8.59 4.60
CA GLY A 152 -6.83 -7.94 3.34
C GLY A 152 -7.62 -8.54 2.18
N VAL A 153 -7.15 -8.30 0.95
CA VAL A 153 -7.77 -8.83 -0.27
C VAL A 153 -6.79 -9.77 -0.97
N GLU A 154 -7.25 -10.95 -1.38
CA GLU A 154 -6.37 -11.95 -2.01
C GLU A 154 -6.01 -11.63 -3.46
N LYS A 155 -6.89 -10.91 -4.17
CA LYS A 155 -6.78 -10.63 -5.60
C LYS A 155 -6.64 -9.13 -5.85
N LEU A 156 -5.90 -8.81 -6.92
CA LEU A 156 -5.86 -7.47 -7.46
C LEU A 156 -7.13 -7.19 -8.28
N GLU A 157 -8.24 -7.00 -7.59
CA GLU A 157 -9.53 -6.65 -8.18
C GLU A 157 -10.03 -5.35 -7.55
N LEU A 158 -10.29 -4.34 -8.39
CA LEU A 158 -10.74 -3.03 -7.96
C LEU A 158 -12.26 -2.90 -8.14
N ALA A 159 -12.92 -2.16 -7.24
CA ALA A 159 -14.36 -1.94 -7.23
C ALA A 159 -14.92 -1.10 -8.41
N GLY A 160 -14.13 -0.89 -9.47
CA GLY A 160 -14.48 -0.05 -10.62
C GLY A 160 -14.36 1.44 -10.34
N GLU A 161 -14.94 2.26 -11.22
CA GLU A 161 -15.00 3.72 -11.10
C GLU A 161 -16.44 4.16 -10.88
N PRO A 162 -16.69 5.21 -10.06
CA PRO A 162 -18.01 5.80 -9.98
C PRO A 162 -18.35 6.49 -11.31
N LEU A 163 -19.58 6.29 -11.78
CA LEU A 163 -20.17 6.95 -12.94
C LEU A 163 -20.82 8.25 -12.49
N PHE A 164 -20.61 9.31 -13.24
CA PHE A 164 -21.17 10.64 -13.00
C PHE A 164 -22.23 10.93 -14.07
N SER A 165 -23.38 11.50 -13.67
CA SER A 165 -24.42 11.89 -14.63
C SER A 165 -24.00 13.03 -15.56
N GLU A 166 -23.09 13.90 -15.09
CA GLU A 166 -22.59 15.06 -15.83
C GLU A 166 -21.06 15.01 -15.99
N ASN A 167 -20.57 15.63 -17.06
CA ASN A 167 -19.13 15.74 -17.32
C ASN A 167 -18.51 16.95 -16.62
N ALA A 168 -17.20 16.91 -16.35
CA ALA A 168 -16.50 18.10 -15.85
C ALA A 168 -16.55 19.21 -16.90
N GLY A 169 -16.69 20.47 -16.49
CA GLY A 169 -16.82 21.58 -17.41
C GLY A 169 -17.51 22.81 -16.83
N PHE A 170 -17.89 23.72 -17.73
CA PHE A 170 -18.54 24.99 -17.43
C PHE A 170 -20.05 24.89 -17.61
N TYR A 171 -20.79 25.40 -16.63
CA TYR A 171 -22.25 25.37 -16.58
C TYR A 171 -22.78 26.76 -16.22
N LYS A 172 -23.86 27.16 -16.88
CA LYS A 172 -24.53 28.46 -16.66
C LYS A 172 -25.59 28.43 -15.56
N LYS A 173 -25.89 27.26 -15.01
CA LYS A 173 -26.96 27.03 -14.03
C LYS A 173 -26.53 25.94 -13.08
N SER A 174 -27.07 25.99 -11.87
CA SER A 174 -26.96 24.88 -10.93
C SER A 174 -27.67 23.63 -11.45
N PHE A 175 -27.22 22.47 -10.98
CA PHE A 175 -27.79 21.18 -11.31
C PHE A 175 -27.56 20.16 -10.18
N ASN A 176 -28.32 19.07 -10.21
CA ASN A 176 -28.12 17.95 -9.32
C ASN A 176 -27.25 16.90 -10.01
N LEU A 177 -26.09 16.63 -9.45
CA LEU A 177 -25.17 15.60 -9.93
C LEU A 177 -25.53 14.25 -9.29
N GLU A 178 -25.74 13.25 -10.13
CA GLU A 178 -25.97 11.88 -9.68
C GLU A 178 -24.70 11.04 -9.86
N LEU A 179 -24.42 10.19 -8.86
CA LEU A 179 -23.36 9.19 -8.90
C LEU A 179 -23.96 7.79 -8.96
N SER A 180 -23.33 6.88 -9.70
CA SER A 180 -23.75 5.48 -9.77
C SER A 180 -22.57 4.54 -9.95
N THR A 181 -22.80 3.24 -9.77
CA THR A 181 -21.81 2.18 -9.96
C THR A 181 -22.52 0.92 -10.42
N ASN A 182 -21.85 0.14 -11.29
CA ASN A 182 -22.38 -1.15 -11.77
C ASN A 182 -22.07 -2.31 -10.80
N LEU A 183 -21.29 -2.05 -9.74
CA LEU A 183 -20.92 -3.08 -8.77
C LEU A 183 -22.01 -3.24 -7.70
N SER A 184 -22.64 -4.41 -7.65
CA SER A 184 -23.61 -4.76 -6.60
C SER A 184 -22.98 -4.74 -5.20
N HIS A 185 -23.77 -4.38 -4.18
CA HIS A 185 -23.33 -4.33 -2.77
C HIS A 185 -22.11 -3.43 -2.53
N SER A 186 -21.97 -2.37 -3.32
CA SER A 186 -20.92 -1.36 -3.17
C SER A 186 -21.49 -0.02 -2.70
N LYS A 187 -20.59 0.83 -2.20
CA LYS A 187 -20.88 2.18 -1.75
C LYS A 187 -19.99 3.18 -2.48
N ILE A 188 -20.51 4.37 -2.73
CA ILE A 188 -19.73 5.48 -3.28
C ILE A 188 -19.50 6.48 -2.16
N TYR A 189 -18.25 6.86 -1.95
CA TYR A 189 -17.88 7.94 -1.05
C TYR A 189 -17.30 9.10 -1.84
N PHE A 190 -17.59 10.33 -1.43
CA PHE A 190 -17.13 11.52 -2.12
C PHE A 190 -16.66 12.64 -1.20
N THR A 191 -15.92 13.58 -1.78
CA THR A 191 -15.42 14.79 -1.15
C THR A 191 -15.56 15.96 -2.13
N VAL A 192 -15.73 17.17 -1.61
CA VAL A 192 -15.87 18.41 -2.39
C VAL A 192 -14.76 19.43 -2.12
N ASP A 193 -13.81 19.06 -1.26
CA ASP A 193 -12.63 19.84 -0.88
C ASP A 193 -11.35 19.36 -1.61
N GLY A 194 -11.48 18.41 -2.54
CA GLY A 194 -10.37 17.81 -3.26
C GLY A 194 -9.58 16.74 -2.49
N SER A 195 -9.92 16.43 -1.24
CA SER A 195 -9.30 15.34 -0.48
C SER A 195 -9.64 13.96 -1.09
N ILE A 196 -8.83 12.92 -0.81
CA ILE A 196 -9.11 11.56 -1.30
C ILE A 196 -10.31 11.00 -0.53
N PRO A 197 -11.40 10.56 -1.19
CA PRO A 197 -12.51 9.93 -0.49
C PRO A 197 -12.09 8.62 0.17
N THR A 198 -12.50 8.45 1.43
CA THR A 198 -12.35 7.22 2.21
C THR A 198 -13.72 6.75 2.71
N GLU A 199 -13.79 5.59 3.35
CA GLU A 199 -15.02 5.10 4.01
C GLU A 199 -15.49 5.99 5.18
N SER A 200 -14.67 6.97 5.61
CA SER A 200 -15.08 8.00 6.58
C SER A 200 -15.53 9.31 5.94
N SER A 201 -15.48 9.42 4.61
CA SER A 201 -16.02 10.57 3.87
C SER A 201 -17.54 10.47 3.75
N THR A 202 -18.16 11.42 3.07
CA THR A 202 -19.61 11.42 2.84
C THR A 202 -20.00 10.26 1.92
N GLU A 203 -20.85 9.37 2.42
CA GLU A 203 -21.50 8.33 1.61
C GLU A 203 -22.53 8.98 0.67
N TYR A 204 -22.47 8.66 -0.61
CA TYR A 204 -23.46 9.14 -1.59
C TYR A 204 -24.76 8.37 -1.40
N SER A 205 -25.81 9.10 -1.02
CA SER A 205 -27.18 8.57 -0.85
C SER A 205 -28.24 9.37 -1.62
N GLU A 206 -27.93 10.60 -2.02
CA GLU A 206 -28.83 11.53 -2.69
C GLU A 206 -28.06 12.40 -3.70
N PRO A 207 -28.72 12.95 -4.75
CA PRO A 207 -28.07 13.82 -5.71
C PRO A 207 -27.37 15.03 -5.06
N ILE A 208 -26.20 15.37 -5.58
CA ILE A 208 -25.35 16.44 -5.03
C ILE A 208 -25.68 17.75 -5.75
N ASN A 209 -26.15 18.77 -5.02
CA ASN A 209 -26.40 20.08 -5.58
C ASN A 209 -25.09 20.82 -5.90
N ILE A 210 -24.86 21.09 -7.19
CA ILE A 210 -23.74 21.86 -7.71
C ILE A 210 -24.26 23.26 -8.07
N GLU A 211 -24.12 24.20 -7.13
CA GLU A 211 -24.60 25.59 -7.27
C GLU A 211 -23.49 26.64 -7.35
N GLU A 212 -22.26 26.22 -7.11
CA GLU A 212 -21.03 27.01 -7.19
C GLU A 212 -19.90 26.11 -7.70
N THR A 213 -18.77 26.71 -8.04
CA THR A 213 -17.60 25.97 -8.52
C THR A 213 -17.05 25.01 -7.47
N LYS A 214 -17.00 23.73 -7.83
CA LYS A 214 -16.59 22.64 -6.93
C LYS A 214 -15.67 21.64 -7.64
N VAL A 215 -14.67 21.16 -6.90
CA VAL A 215 -13.89 19.98 -7.28
C VAL A 215 -14.41 18.80 -6.51
N LEU A 216 -15.09 17.89 -7.20
CA LEU A 216 -15.62 16.69 -6.61
C LEU A 216 -14.69 15.50 -6.88
N ARG A 217 -14.39 14.73 -5.84
CA ARG A 217 -13.72 13.44 -5.97
C ARG A 217 -14.63 12.35 -5.43
N ALA A 218 -14.75 11.24 -6.15
CA ALA A 218 -15.56 10.10 -5.73
C ALA A 218 -14.78 8.78 -5.88
N ARG A 219 -15.14 7.79 -5.07
CA ARG A 219 -14.52 6.46 -5.08
C ARG A 219 -15.52 5.38 -4.67
N VAL A 220 -15.48 4.22 -5.34
CA VAL A 220 -16.28 3.04 -5.00
C VAL A 220 -15.55 2.17 -3.98
N TYR A 221 -16.29 1.69 -2.99
CA TYR A 221 -15.87 0.74 -1.96
C TYR A 221 -16.81 -0.47 -1.94
N ALA A 222 -16.26 -1.65 -1.72
CA ALA A 222 -17.01 -2.90 -1.56
C ALA A 222 -16.25 -3.84 -0.63
N GLU A 223 -16.96 -4.76 0.03
CA GLU A 223 -16.33 -5.76 0.88
C GLU A 223 -15.48 -6.74 0.07
N ASN A 224 -14.31 -7.12 0.60
CA ASN A 224 -13.38 -8.08 0.01
C ASN A 224 -12.90 -7.75 -1.41
N ILE A 225 -13.04 -6.49 -1.84
CA ILE A 225 -12.55 -5.96 -3.12
C ILE A 225 -11.72 -4.72 -2.82
N LEU A 226 -10.66 -4.48 -3.58
CA LEU A 226 -9.86 -3.27 -3.40
C LEU A 226 -10.66 -2.05 -3.85
N PRO A 227 -10.52 -0.91 -3.16
CA PRO A 227 -11.29 0.27 -3.50
C PRO A 227 -10.95 0.77 -4.90
N GLY A 228 -11.98 1.24 -5.61
CA GLY A 228 -11.90 1.71 -6.99
C GLY A 228 -10.87 2.81 -7.22
N LYS A 229 -10.67 3.23 -8.46
CA LYS A 229 -9.86 4.45 -8.70
C LYS A 229 -10.62 5.67 -8.21
N VAL A 230 -9.89 6.68 -7.73
CA VAL A 230 -10.49 7.98 -7.43
C VAL A 230 -10.75 8.70 -8.74
N VAL A 231 -11.99 9.10 -8.97
CA VAL A 231 -12.39 9.93 -10.12
C VAL A 231 -12.56 11.37 -9.64
N THR A 232 -11.90 12.31 -10.33
CA THR A 232 -11.99 13.75 -10.04
C THR A 232 -12.75 14.44 -11.17
N LYS A 233 -13.75 15.26 -10.82
CA LYS A 233 -14.51 16.12 -11.74
C LYS A 233 -14.55 17.55 -11.20
N SER A 234 -14.22 18.52 -12.03
CA SER A 234 -14.32 19.95 -11.71
C SER A 234 -15.50 20.56 -12.45
N TYR A 235 -16.38 21.23 -11.71
CA TYR A 235 -17.54 21.92 -12.24
C TYR A 235 -17.36 23.40 -11.99
N PHE A 236 -17.48 24.20 -13.05
CA PHE A 236 -17.40 25.66 -13.02
C PHE A 236 -18.82 26.21 -13.22
N ILE A 237 -19.36 26.90 -12.20
CA ILE A 237 -20.70 27.52 -12.24
C ILE A 237 -20.61 29.05 -12.36
N ASN A 238 -21.14 29.58 -13.46
CA ASN A 238 -21.23 31.03 -13.76
C ASN A 238 -19.89 31.75 -13.99
N GLU A 239 -18.82 31.03 -14.30
CA GLU A 239 -17.59 31.58 -14.92
C GLU A 239 -17.69 31.73 -16.44
#